data_AF-A0A1J4X276-F1
#
_entry.id   AF-A0A1J4X276-F1
#
_cell.length_a   1.000
_cell.length_b   1.000
_cell.length_c   1.000
_cell.angle_alpha   90.00
_cell.angle_beta   90.00
_cell.angle_gamma   90.00
#
_symmetry.space_group_name_H-M   'P 1'
#
loop_
_entity.id
_entity.type
_entity.pdbx_description
1 polymer ?
#
loop_
_entity_poly.entity_id
_entity_poly.type
_entity_poly.pdbx_seq_one_letter_code
_entity_poly.pdbx_strand_id
1 'polypeptide(L)'
;MGQYFKAVNLKKREYVCPWCLGGVAKLWEWSANPWGAIFPLLLRKSTEGGGGDYHGPTYETDKTAIAGRWAGDPVVLVGDYDDSKLWDRLHRYRNISREVVEAWNAFIDIKEMNLTFHPDCSCNKHP
;
A
#
# COMPACT_ATOMS: atom_id res chain seq x y z
N MET A 1 2.80 22.47 -10.12
CA MET A 1 2.74 20.99 -10.04
C MET A 1 3.13 20.59 -8.61
N GLY A 2 2.56 19.53 -8.05
CA GLY A 2 2.82 19.11 -6.66
C GLY A 2 3.52 17.75 -6.61
N GLN A 3 4.19 17.46 -5.50
CA GLN A 3 4.93 16.22 -5.26
C GLN A 3 4.00 15.01 -5.20
N TYR A 4 4.43 13.90 -5.81
CA TYR A 4 3.73 12.60 -5.80
C TYR A 4 4.41 11.61 -4.87
N PHE A 5 3.64 10.69 -4.30
CA PHE A 5 4.11 9.78 -3.26
C PHE A 5 3.75 8.32 -3.54
N LYS A 6 4.65 7.41 -3.14
CA LYS A 6 4.48 5.94 -3.18
C LYS A 6 4.85 5.35 -1.82
N ALA A 7 4.06 4.39 -1.34
CA ALA A 7 4.38 3.67 -0.12
C ALA A 7 5.41 2.58 -0.41
N VAL A 8 6.47 2.49 0.39
CA VAL A 8 7.61 1.62 0.14
C VAL A 8 8.03 0.93 1.43
N ASN A 9 8.19 -0.40 1.37
CA ASN A 9 8.88 -1.18 2.39
C ASN A 9 10.33 -1.41 1.94
N LEU A 10 11.27 -0.81 2.67
CA LEU A 10 12.69 -0.83 2.31
C LEU A 10 13.33 -2.20 2.52
N LYS A 11 12.88 -2.94 3.54
CA LYS A 11 13.44 -4.24 3.90
C LYS A 11 13.00 -5.35 2.95
N LYS A 12 11.71 -5.38 2.58
CA LYS A 12 11.19 -6.37 1.63
C LYS A 12 11.37 -5.99 0.17
N ARG A 13 11.79 -4.75 -0.09
CA ARG A 13 11.85 -4.16 -1.43
C ARG A 13 10.50 -4.26 -2.15
N GLU A 14 9.45 -3.84 -1.46
CA GLU A 14 8.09 -3.81 -1.96
C GLU A 14 7.60 -2.36 -2.02
N TYR A 15 6.67 -2.08 -2.93
CA TYR A 15 6.00 -0.79 -2.98
C TYR A 15 4.53 -0.93 -3.38
N VAL A 16 3.74 0.05 -2.98
CA VAL A 16 2.36 0.24 -3.40
C VAL A 16 2.27 1.51 -4.22
N CYS A 17 1.59 1.39 -5.36
CA CYS A 17 1.45 2.44 -6.32
C CYS A 17 0.04 3.03 -6.28
N PRO A 18 -0.11 4.33 -6.01
CA PRO A 18 -1.44 4.94 -5.79
C PRO A 18 -2.34 4.81 -7.02
N TRP A 19 -1.78 4.97 -8.22
CA TRP A 19 -2.54 4.84 -9.47
C TRP A 19 -3.00 3.41 -9.74
N CYS A 20 -2.28 2.40 -9.26
CA CYS A 20 -2.72 1.02 -9.41
C CYS A 20 -3.82 0.65 -8.41
N LEU A 21 -4.03 1.47 -7.36
CA LEU A 21 -5.19 1.40 -6.45
C LEU A 21 -6.42 2.18 -6.97
N GLY A 22 -6.34 2.78 -8.17
CA GLY A 22 -7.39 3.64 -8.72
C GLY A 22 -7.37 5.06 -8.17
N GLY A 23 -6.25 5.46 -7.59
CA GLY A 23 -6.08 6.77 -6.97
C GLY A 23 -5.16 7.74 -7.65
N VAL A 24 -4.86 8.78 -6.88
CA VAL A 24 -3.92 9.86 -7.20
C VAL A 24 -2.88 9.96 -6.08
N ALA A 25 -1.80 10.71 -6.30
CA ALA A 25 -0.53 10.46 -5.59
C ALA A 25 -0.05 11.59 -4.67
N LYS A 26 -0.73 12.73 -4.54
CA LYS A 26 -0.26 13.81 -3.66
C LYS A 26 -0.47 13.44 -2.20
N LEU A 27 0.35 14.00 -1.31
CA LEU A 27 0.29 13.68 0.12
C LEU A 27 -1.11 13.87 0.73
N TRP A 28 -1.78 14.99 0.44
CA TRP A 28 -3.13 15.23 0.95
C TRP A 28 -4.16 14.24 0.38
N GLU A 29 -3.96 13.76 -0.85
CA GLU A 29 -4.82 12.77 -1.50
C GLU A 29 -4.65 11.40 -0.82
N TRP A 30 -3.42 11.01 -0.46
CA TRP A 30 -3.18 9.84 0.40
C TRP A 30 -3.90 9.96 1.75
N SER A 31 -3.82 11.13 2.41
CA SER A 31 -4.39 11.32 3.74
C SER A 31 -5.92 11.36 3.76
N ALA A 32 -6.55 11.85 2.70
CA ALA A 32 -8.00 12.10 2.67
C ALA A 32 -8.82 10.94 2.09
N ASN A 33 -8.19 9.89 1.56
CA ASN A 33 -8.87 8.84 0.78
C ASN A 33 -8.52 7.42 1.28
N PRO A 34 -9.28 6.39 0.87
CA PRO A 34 -9.03 4.99 1.24
C PRO A 34 -7.62 4.48 0.89
N TRP A 35 -6.93 5.10 -0.07
CA TRP A 35 -5.56 4.75 -0.44
C TRP A 35 -4.58 4.88 0.74
N GLY A 36 -4.75 5.86 1.63
CA GLY A 36 -3.95 5.95 2.86
C GLY A 36 -4.42 4.99 3.94
N ALA A 37 -5.70 4.60 3.94
CA ALA A 37 -6.26 3.70 4.94
C ALA A 37 -5.74 2.25 4.82
N ILE A 38 -5.05 1.90 3.72
CA ILE A 38 -4.36 0.60 3.57
C ILE A 38 -3.25 0.40 4.60
N PHE A 39 -2.66 1.48 5.13
CA PHE A 39 -1.52 1.40 6.05
C PHE A 39 -1.86 0.63 7.33
N PRO A 40 -2.99 0.89 8.01
CA PRO A 40 -3.49 0.02 9.09
C PRO A 40 -3.45 -1.47 8.75
N LEU A 41 -3.97 -1.88 7.58
CA LEU A 41 -3.98 -3.29 7.18
C LEU A 41 -2.56 -3.84 6.98
N LEU A 42 -1.67 -3.08 6.32
CA LEU A 42 -0.28 -3.48 6.04
C LEU A 42 0.58 -3.53 7.31
N LEU A 43 0.39 -2.59 8.23
CA LEU A 43 1.25 -2.36 9.39
C LEU A 43 0.76 -3.07 10.65
N ARG A 44 -0.50 -3.55 10.67
CA ARG A 44 -1.08 -4.19 11.85
C ARG A 44 -0.18 -5.30 12.40
N LYS A 45 -0.02 -5.33 13.71
CA LYS A 45 0.60 -6.42 14.47
C LYS A 45 -0.27 -6.67 15.71
N SER A 46 -0.88 -7.84 15.78
CA SER A 46 -1.82 -8.28 16.81
C SER A 46 -1.83 -9.81 16.85
N THR A 47 -1.94 -10.34 18.06
CA THR A 47 -2.09 -11.78 18.37
C THR A 47 -3.51 -12.13 18.84
N GLU A 48 -4.43 -11.16 18.84
CA GLU A 48 -5.82 -11.30 19.26
C GLU A 48 -6.77 -11.02 18.09
N GLY A 49 -8.03 -11.48 18.21
CA GLY A 49 -9.05 -11.42 17.16
C GLY A 49 -10.40 -10.94 17.69
N GLY A 50 -10.50 -9.64 17.98
CA GLY A 50 -11.71 -8.97 18.44
C GLY A 50 -12.66 -8.55 17.31
N GLY A 51 -13.75 -7.88 17.68
CA GLY A 51 -14.67 -7.31 16.69
C GLY A 51 -13.98 -6.23 15.84
N GLY A 52 -14.16 -6.29 14.52
CA GLY A 52 -13.53 -5.37 13.56
C GLY A 52 -12.12 -5.77 13.10
N ASP A 53 -11.61 -6.93 13.55
CA ASP A 53 -10.33 -7.44 13.10
C ASP A 53 -10.40 -8.09 11.70
N TYR A 54 -9.22 -8.17 11.07
CA TYR A 54 -9.05 -8.91 9.83
C TYR A 54 -9.09 -10.43 10.09
N HIS A 55 -10.08 -11.12 9.52
CA HIS A 55 -10.27 -12.56 9.72
C HIS A 55 -9.68 -13.45 8.60
N GLY A 56 -9.07 -12.86 7.57
CA GLY A 56 -8.36 -13.60 6.52
C GLY A 56 -6.93 -14.03 6.92
N PRO A 57 -6.16 -14.63 5.99
CA PRO A 57 -4.75 -14.98 6.22
C PRO A 57 -3.91 -13.76 6.60
N THR A 58 -3.11 -13.87 7.66
CA THR A 58 -2.20 -12.79 8.09
C THR A 58 -0.76 -13.15 7.77
N TYR A 59 0.14 -12.17 7.73
CA TYR A 59 1.56 -12.45 7.46
C TYR A 59 2.22 -13.37 8.51
N GLU A 60 1.65 -13.42 9.72
CA GLU A 60 2.10 -14.32 10.78
C GLU A 60 1.77 -15.78 10.45
N THR A 61 0.59 -16.04 9.90
CA THR A 61 0.11 -17.39 9.54
C THR A 61 0.48 -17.82 8.12
N ASP A 62 0.60 -16.88 7.19
CA ASP A 62 0.93 -17.10 5.78
C ASP A 62 1.83 -15.97 5.25
N LYS A 63 3.06 -16.30 4.83
CA LYS A 63 4.03 -15.32 4.33
C LYS A 63 3.66 -14.70 2.98
N THR A 64 2.62 -15.18 2.32
CA THR A 64 2.07 -14.56 1.11
C THR A 64 1.01 -13.50 1.41
N ALA A 65 0.45 -13.49 2.63
CA ALA A 65 -0.60 -12.58 3.03
C ALA A 65 -0.15 -11.11 3.11
N ILE A 66 -1.14 -10.22 3.02
CA ILE A 66 -0.99 -8.76 3.04
C ILE A 66 -1.21 -8.17 4.43
N ALA A 67 -2.18 -8.69 5.19
CA ALA A 67 -2.46 -8.19 6.53
C ALA A 67 -1.23 -8.38 7.45
N GLY A 68 -0.69 -7.27 7.95
CA GLY A 68 0.53 -7.24 8.77
C GLY A 68 1.83 -7.52 8.01
N ARG A 69 1.80 -7.54 6.67
CA ARG A 69 2.97 -7.84 5.84
C ARG A 69 4.14 -6.90 6.11
N TRP A 70 3.86 -5.63 6.39
CA TRP A 70 4.87 -4.60 6.64
C TRP A 70 5.07 -4.30 8.13
N ALA A 71 4.44 -5.07 9.02
CA ALA A 71 4.54 -4.88 10.46
C ALA A 71 6.00 -4.96 10.95
N GLY A 72 6.48 -3.87 11.55
CA GLY A 72 7.82 -3.76 12.11
C GLY A 72 8.95 -3.62 11.08
N ASP A 73 8.64 -3.47 9.80
CA ASP A 73 9.63 -3.20 8.76
C ASP A 73 9.84 -1.67 8.59
N PRO A 74 11.01 -1.24 8.06
CA PRO A 74 11.23 0.16 7.69
C PRO A 74 10.38 0.54 6.46
N VAL A 75 9.28 1.27 6.72
CA VAL A 75 8.33 1.73 5.71
C VAL A 75 8.40 3.25 5.58
N VAL A 76 8.38 3.73 4.34
CA VAL A 76 8.35 5.16 4.02
C VAL A 76 7.28 5.46 2.98
N LEU A 77 6.71 6.65 3.04
CA LEU A 77 5.93 7.22 1.95
C LEU A 77 6.85 8.18 1.20
N VAL A 78 7.51 7.68 0.15
CA VAL A 78 8.56 8.43 -0.56
C VAL A 78 7.95 9.33 -1.63
N GLY A 79 8.43 10.57 -1.69
CA GLY A 79 8.05 11.52 -2.73
C GLY A 79 8.96 11.44 -3.96
N ASP A 80 8.44 11.82 -5.13
CA ASP A 80 9.21 11.90 -6.38
C ASP A 80 10.33 12.96 -6.33
N TYR A 81 10.19 14.00 -5.51
CA TYR A 81 11.23 15.02 -5.32
C TYR A 81 12.29 14.65 -4.25
N ASP A 82 12.24 13.45 -3.67
CA ASP A 82 13.15 13.05 -2.61
C ASP A 82 14.61 12.88 -3.10
N ASP A 83 15.57 13.44 -2.37
CA ASP A 83 17.00 13.46 -2.74
C ASP A 83 17.63 12.07 -2.80
N SER A 84 17.07 11.06 -2.11
CA SER A 84 17.62 9.70 -2.11
C SER A 84 17.49 8.99 -3.46
N LYS A 85 16.71 9.55 -4.40
CA LYS A 85 16.37 8.90 -5.68
C LYS A 85 15.77 7.50 -5.49
N LEU A 86 15.11 7.27 -4.35
CA LEU A 86 14.44 6.00 -4.09
C LEU A 86 13.27 5.81 -5.06
N TRP A 87 12.51 6.87 -5.35
CA TRP A 87 11.42 6.86 -6.33
C TRP A 87 11.82 6.25 -7.68
N ASP A 88 12.91 6.76 -8.27
CA ASP A 88 13.42 6.32 -9.58
C ASP A 88 13.83 4.85 -9.59
N ARG A 89 14.21 4.31 -8.43
CA ARG A 89 14.70 2.94 -8.28
C ARG A 89 13.59 1.93 -7.97
N LEU A 90 12.34 2.36 -7.80
CA LEU A 90 11.22 1.47 -7.46
C LEU A 90 10.88 0.45 -8.56
N HIS A 91 11.31 0.65 -9.80
CA HIS A 91 11.24 -0.38 -10.84
C HIS A 91 11.98 -1.68 -10.46
N ARG A 92 12.88 -1.62 -9.47
CA ARG A 92 13.63 -2.77 -8.91
C ARG A 92 12.98 -3.38 -7.67
N TYR A 93 11.84 -2.85 -7.26
CA TYR A 93 11.04 -3.29 -6.12
C TYR A 93 9.83 -4.05 -6.65
N ARG A 94 9.28 -4.96 -5.87
CA ARG A 94 8.04 -5.65 -6.21
C ARG A 94 6.86 -4.71 -5.98
N ASN A 95 6.04 -4.50 -7.01
CA ASN A 95 4.75 -3.86 -6.85
C ASN A 95 3.75 -4.85 -6.25
N ILE A 96 3.20 -4.55 -5.07
CA ILE A 96 2.19 -5.41 -4.40
C ILE A 96 0.77 -4.81 -4.45
N SER A 97 0.54 -3.82 -5.33
CA SER A 97 -0.72 -3.07 -5.33
C SER A 97 -1.95 -3.94 -5.61
N ARG A 98 -1.82 -4.98 -6.45
CA ARG A 98 -2.94 -5.88 -6.75
C ARG A 98 -3.37 -6.63 -5.49
N GLU A 99 -2.41 -7.24 -4.82
CA GLU A 99 -2.62 -8.02 -3.61
C GLU A 99 -3.19 -7.13 -2.49
N VAL A 100 -2.75 -5.86 -2.41
CA VAL A 100 -3.32 -4.88 -1.48
C VAL A 100 -4.78 -4.58 -1.79
N VAL A 101 -5.15 -4.36 -3.05
CA VAL A 101 -6.56 -4.13 -3.43
C VAL A 101 -7.42 -5.32 -3.05
N GLU A 102 -6.98 -6.53 -3.36
CA GLU A 102 -7.70 -7.77 -3.05
C GLU A 102 -7.89 -7.94 -1.54
N ALA A 103 -6.82 -7.78 -0.76
CA ALA A 103 -6.89 -7.92 0.70
C ALA A 103 -7.73 -6.82 1.36
N TRP A 104 -7.64 -5.58 0.88
CA TRP A 104 -8.43 -4.45 1.37
C TRP A 104 -9.92 -4.64 1.10
N ASN A 105 -10.30 -5.01 -0.12
CA ASN A 105 -11.70 -5.21 -0.50
C ASN A 105 -12.32 -6.44 0.19
N ALA A 106 -11.52 -7.41 0.62
CA ALA A 106 -11.96 -8.53 1.45
C ALA A 106 -12.07 -8.17 2.93
N PHE A 107 -11.47 -7.06 3.37
CA PHE A 107 -11.47 -6.59 4.75
C PHE A 107 -12.56 -5.55 5.01
N ILE A 108 -12.67 -4.55 4.15
CA ILE A 108 -13.49 -3.37 4.42
C ILE A 108 -14.96 -3.67 4.17
N ASP A 109 -15.78 -3.55 5.20
CA ASP A 109 -17.24 -3.75 5.10
C ASP A 109 -17.98 -2.52 4.54
N ILE A 110 -17.25 -1.46 4.18
CA ILE A 110 -17.78 -0.22 3.60
C ILE A 110 -17.49 -0.23 2.10
N LYS A 111 -18.50 -0.55 1.29
CA LYS A 111 -18.37 -0.73 -0.16
C LYS A 111 -17.80 0.49 -0.88
N GLU A 112 -18.12 1.70 -0.42
CA GLU A 112 -17.62 2.97 -0.96
C GLU A 112 -16.12 3.15 -0.75
N MET A 113 -15.53 2.42 0.19
CA MET A 113 -14.09 2.40 0.43
C MET A 113 -13.35 1.33 -0.38
N ASN A 114 -14.05 0.54 -1.19
CA ASN A 114 -13.40 -0.44 -2.06
C ASN A 114 -12.45 0.25 -3.05
N LEU A 115 -11.30 -0.38 -3.24
CA LEU A 115 -10.29 0.04 -4.20
C LEU A 115 -10.51 -0.66 -5.53
N THR A 116 -10.05 -0.03 -6.62
CA THR A 116 -10.08 -0.60 -7.96
C THR A 116 -8.66 -0.83 -8.43
N PHE A 117 -8.32 -2.06 -8.83
CA PHE A 117 -7.01 -2.35 -9.38
C PHE A 117 -6.94 -1.91 -10.84
N HIS A 118 -5.96 -1.05 -11.17
CA HIS A 118 -5.70 -0.63 -12.55
C HIS A 118 -4.37 -1.26 -13.05
N PRO A 119 -4.41 -2.30 -13.90
CA PRO A 119 -3.20 -2.95 -14.41
C PRO A 119 -2.36 -2.05 -15.31
N ASP A 120 -3.02 -1.14 -16.04
CA ASP A 120 -2.38 -0.22 -17.00
C ASP A 120 -2.05 1.15 -16.37
N CYS A 121 -1.96 1.21 -15.03
CA CYS A 121 -1.64 2.41 -14.27
C CYS A 121 -0.34 3.08 -14.76
N SER A 122 -0.26 4.40 -14.62
CA SER A 122 0.91 5.22 -14.98
C SER A 122 2.08 5.11 -13.99
N CYS A 123 2.15 4.00 -13.24
CA CYS A 123 3.09 3.84 -12.14
C CYS A 123 4.56 4.01 -12.52
N ASN A 124 4.89 3.63 -13.75
CA ASN A 124 6.22 3.72 -14.35
C ASN A 124 6.37 4.89 -15.33
N LYS A 125 5.32 5.70 -15.52
CA LYS A 125 5.27 6.79 -16.51
C LYS A 125 5.54 8.18 -15.91
N HIS A 126 5.64 8.28 -14.59
CA HIS A 126 5.94 9.52 -13.86
C HIS A 126 7.28 9.35 -13.11
N PRO A 127 8.42 9.52 -13.80
CA PRO A 127 9.68 9.85 -13.15
C PRO A 127 9.62 11.26 -12.56
#